data_AF-A0A957JXL6-F1
#
_entry.id   AF-A0A957JXL6-F1
#
_cell.length_a   1.000
_cell.length_b   1.000
_cell.length_c   1.000
_cell.angle_alpha   90.00
_cell.angle_beta   90.00
_cell.angle_gamma   90.00
#
_symmetry.space_group_name_H-M   'P 1'
#
loop_
_entity.id
_entity.type
_entity.pdbx_description
1 polymer ?
#
loop_
_entity_poly.entity_id
_entity_poly.type
_entity_poly.pdbx_seq_one_letter_code
_entity_poly.pdbx_strand_id
1 'polypeptide(L)' 'PVYRLYNQAEFAGLLAPFSSFRIVPDRFPVTTRLHSGWKALLYNEFFVKGFDLLPRSLVQRFGWHLLAFASKAA' A
#
# COMPACT_ATOMS: atom_id res chain seq x y z
N PRO A 1 -23.55 -0.19 0.64
CA PRO A 1 -22.36 -0.28 1.52
C PRO A 1 -21.52 0.99 1.45
N VAL A 2 -21.41 1.72 2.56
CA VAL A 2 -20.54 2.91 2.67
C VAL A 2 -19.23 2.44 3.27
N TYR A 3 -18.16 2.42 2.47
CA TYR A 3 -16.82 2.14 2.98
C TYR A 3 -16.31 3.36 3.74
N ARG A 4 -15.83 3.14 4.97
CA ARG A 4 -15.16 4.19 5.74
C ARG A 4 -13.68 4.15 5.44
N LEU A 5 -13.15 5.24 4.90
CA LEU A 5 -11.73 5.42 4.64
C LEU A 5 -11.04 5.84 5.94
N TYR A 6 -9.83 5.32 6.14
CA TYR A 6 -8.99 5.63 7.28
C TYR A 6 -7.61 6.01 6.80
N ASN A 7 -7.03 7.06 7.38
CA ASN A 7 -5.61 7.33 7.25
C ASN A 7 -4.80 6.43 8.20
N GLN A 8 -3.47 6.46 8.08
CA GLN A 8 -2.58 5.57 8.84
C GLN A 8 -2.69 5.77 10.37
N ALA A 9 -2.90 7.00 10.84
CA ALA A 9 -3.04 7.30 12.25
C ALA A 9 -4.39 6.81 12.81
N GLU A 10 -5.47 7.02 12.06
CA GLU A 10 -6.80 6.51 12.45
C GLU A 10 -6.82 4.99 12.46
N PHE A 11 -6.18 4.36 11.47
CA PHE A 11 -6.06 2.91 11.43
C PHE A 11 -5.21 2.36 12.59
N ALA A 12 -4.13 3.05 12.97
CA ALA A 12 -3.37 2.70 14.17
C ALA A 12 -4.22 2.79 15.44
N GLY A 13 -5.11 3.78 15.53
CA GLY A 13 -6.07 3.89 16.64
C GLY A 13 -7.00 2.68 16.76
N LEU A 14 -7.44 2.10 15.64
CA LEU A 14 -8.24 0.87 15.63
C LEU A 14 -7.45 -0.35 16.10
N LEU A 15 -6.13 -0.35 15.94
CA LEU A 15 -5.25 -1.45 16.31
C LEU A 15 -4.73 -1.35 17.75
N ALA A 16 -5.03 -0.25 18.45
CA ALA A 16 -4.59 -0.02 19.83
C ALA A 16 -4.93 -1.17 20.82
N PRO A 17 -6.03 -1.94 20.68
CA PRO A 17 -6.31 -3.07 21.57
C PRO A 17 -5.39 -4.29 21.42
N PHE A 18 -4.57 -4.36 20.36
CA PHE A 18 -3.64 -5.47 20.16
C PHE A 18 -2.34 -5.24 20.94
N SER A 19 -1.69 -6.32 21.41
CA SER A 19 -0.46 -6.22 22.22
C SER A 19 0.72 -5.70 21.41
N SER A 20 0.76 -6.03 20.12
CA SER A 20 1.66 -5.39 19.16
C SER A 20 1.03 -5.42 17.77
N PHE A 21 1.34 -4.41 16.96
CA PHE A 21 0.92 -4.35 15.57
C PHE A 21 1.97 -3.67 14.70
N ARG A 22 1.97 -4.02 13.41
CA ARG A 22 2.76 -3.37 12.37
C ARG A 22 1.84 -3.03 11.21
N ILE A 23 1.83 -1.75 10.83
CA ILE A 23 1.15 -1.28 9.63
C ILE A 23 2.12 -1.32 8.45
N VAL A 24 1.68 -1.88 7.33
CA VAL A 24 2.40 -1.95 6.06
C VAL A 24 1.51 -1.30 5.00
N PRO A 25 1.85 -0.10 4.53
CA PRO A 25 1.22 0.47 3.34
C PRO A 25 1.53 -0.42 2.13
N ASP A 26 0.49 -0.82 1.41
CA ASP A 26 0.63 -1.55 0.16
C ASP A 26 1.26 -0.65 -0.91
N ARG A 27 2.10 -1.27 -1.74
CA ARG A 27 2.86 -0.54 -2.75
C ARG A 27 1.96 -0.17 -3.93
N PHE A 28 2.14 1.06 -4.39
CA PHE A 28 1.63 1.55 -5.66
C PHE A 28 2.75 2.32 -6.35
N PRO A 29 2.91 2.23 -7.68
CA PRO A 29 2.17 1.42 -8.64
C PRO A 29 2.66 -0.03 -8.71
N VAL A 30 1.80 -0.94 -9.19
CA VAL A 30 2.15 -2.34 -9.48
C VAL A 30 1.91 -2.65 -10.95
N THR A 31 2.68 -3.58 -11.52
CA THR A 31 2.52 -3.98 -12.93
C THR A 31 1.09 -4.40 -13.22
N THR A 32 0.47 -3.81 -14.25
CA THR A 32 -0.86 -4.20 -14.67
C THR A 32 -0.83 -5.51 -15.46
N ARG A 33 -1.77 -6.40 -15.14
CA ARG A 33 -2.04 -7.65 -15.89
C ARG A 33 -3.36 -7.59 -16.68
N LEU A 34 -4.17 -6.54 -16.45
CA LEU A 34 -5.50 -6.38 -17.04
C LEU A 34 -5.43 -5.73 -18.43
N HIS A 35 -4.47 -4.80 -18.60
CA HIS A 35 -4.29 -4.09 -19.86
C HIS A 35 -3.23 -4.77 -20.72
N SER A 36 -3.40 -4.72 -22.04
CA SER A 36 -2.45 -5.24 -23.03
C SER A 36 -2.07 -4.16 -24.06
N GLY A 37 -1.08 -4.46 -24.89
CA GLY A 37 -0.60 -3.58 -25.95
C GLY A 37 0.33 -2.48 -25.44
N TRP A 38 0.53 -1.46 -26.28
CA TRP A 38 1.56 -0.44 -26.07
C TRP A 38 1.39 0.36 -24.77
N LYS A 39 0.15 0.59 -24.32
CA LYS A 39 -0.12 1.30 -23.05
C LYS A 39 0.35 0.49 -21.84
N ALA A 40 0.13 -0.82 -21.87
CA ALA A 40 0.59 -1.72 -20.81
C ALA A 40 2.12 -1.78 -20.80
N LEU A 41 2.76 -1.80 -21.97
CA LEU A 41 4.21 -1.76 -22.07
C LEU A 41 4.76 -0.43 -21.50
N LEU A 42 4.21 0.72 -21.90
CA LEU A 42 4.64 2.01 -21.39
C LEU A 42 4.50 2.09 -19.86
N TYR A 43 3.35 1.67 -19.33
CA TYR A 43 3.09 1.70 -17.89
C TYR A 43 4.01 0.75 -17.12
N ASN A 44 4.09 -0.53 -17.53
CA ASN A 44 4.85 -1.54 -16.81
C ASN A 44 6.36 -1.31 -16.91
N GLU A 45 6.86 -0.94 -18.08
CA GLU A 45 8.31 -0.87 -18.32
C GLU A 45 8.92 0.48 -17.94
N PHE A 46 8.18 1.58 -18.07
CA PHE A 46 8.71 2.91 -17.77
C PHE A 46 8.18 3.46 -16.45
N PHE A 47 6.86 3.46 -16.25
CA PHE A 47 6.28 4.07 -15.07
C PHE A 47 6.52 3.25 -13.80
N VAL A 48 6.17 1.96 -13.81
CA VAL A 48 6.34 1.08 -12.64
C VAL A 48 7.82 0.94 -12.28
N LYS A 49 8.67 0.60 -13.24
CA LYS A 49 10.12 0.46 -12.99
C LYS A 49 10.75 1.78 -12.56
N GLY A 50 10.37 2.91 -13.17
CA GLY A 50 10.85 4.23 -12.75
C GLY A 50 10.46 4.56 -11.32
N PHE A 51 9.23 4.19 -10.91
CA PHE A 51 8.78 4.37 -9.54
C PHE A 51 9.49 3.44 -8.55
N ASP A 52 9.82 2.21 -8.95
CA ASP A 52 10.55 1.26 -8.11
C ASP A 52 11.97 1.74 -7.74
N LEU A 53 12.54 2.67 -8.53
CA LEU A 53 13.81 3.32 -8.21
C LEU A 53 13.68 4.36 -7.07
N LEU A 54 12.47 4.80 -6.74
CA LEU A 54 12.26 5.76 -5.65
C LEU A 54 12.45 5.10 -4.28
N PRO A 55 13.14 5.75 -3.33
CA PRO A 55 13.25 5.26 -1.96
C PRO A 55 11.87 5.02 -1.32
N ARG A 56 11.69 3.85 -0.69
CA ARG A 56 10.45 3.48 0.00
C ARG A 56 9.96 4.54 0.99
N SER A 57 10.89 5.21 1.68
CA SER A 57 10.60 6.25 2.67
C SER A 57 9.78 7.42 2.10
N LEU A 58 9.96 7.74 0.82
CA LEU A 58 9.26 8.83 0.14
C LEU A 58 7.86 8.42 -0.32
N VAL A 59 7.70 7.16 -0.74
CA VAL A 59 6.49 6.69 -1.40
C VAL A 59 5.52 5.95 -0.47
N GLN A 60 6.00 5.43 0.66
CA GLN A 60 5.19 4.62 1.60
C GLN A 60 3.95 5.34 2.14
N ARG A 61 3.95 6.68 2.14
CA ARG A 61 2.83 7.50 2.61
C ARG A 61 1.67 7.60 1.63
N PHE A 62 1.95 7.31 0.35
CA PHE A 62 1.02 7.50 -0.76
C PHE A 62 0.49 6.17 -1.32
N GLY A 63 0.68 5.07 -0.57
CA GLY A 63 0.13 3.75 -0.90
C GLY A 63 -1.40 3.75 -0.87
N TRP A 64 -2.00 2.83 -1.63
CA TRP A 64 -3.47 2.75 -1.78
C TRP A 64 -4.17 1.98 -0.66
N HIS A 65 -3.49 1.00 -0.06
CA HIS A 65 -4.07 0.18 1.01
C HIS A 65 -3.18 0.18 2.25
N LEU A 66 -3.78 0.06 3.42
CA LEU A 66 -3.08 -0.15 4.68
C LEU A 66 -3.35 -1.58 5.13
N LEU A 67 -2.29 -2.39 5.25
CA LEU A 67 -2.35 -3.72 5.84
C LEU A 67 -1.84 -3.65 7.27
N ALA A 68 -2.44 -4.41 8.18
CA ALA A 68 -1.96 -4.53 9.55
C ALA A 68 -1.75 -5.99 9.92
N PHE A 69 -0.59 -6.27 10.51
CA PHE A 69 -0.31 -7.54 11.17
C PHE A 69 -0.27 -7.27 12.67
N ALA A 70 -1.17 -7.89 13.41
CA ALA A 70 -1.33 -7.68 14.84
C ALA A 70 -1.29 -9.00 15.60
N SER A 71 -0.78 -8.97 16.82
CA SER A 71 -0.76 -10.12 17.73
C SER A 71 -1.58 -9.82 18.99
N LYS A 72 -2.17 -10.87 19.55
CA LYS A 72 -2.84 -10.82 20.86
C LYS A 72 -1.88 -11.42 21.89
N ALA A 73 -1.85 -10.88 23.11
CA ALA A 73 -1.16 -11.54 24.22
C ALA A 73 -1.81 -12.91 24.47
N ALA A 74 -0.98 -13.91 24.77
CA ALA A 74 -1.42 -15.27 25.09
C ALA A 74 -2.29 -15.31 26.36
#